data_AF-A0ABD5IXH2-F1
#
_entry.id   AF-A0ABD5IXH2-F1
#
_cell.length_a   1.000
_cell.length_b   1.000
_cell.length_c   1.000
_cell.angle_alpha   90.00
_cell.angle_beta   90.00
_cell.angle_gamma   90.00
#
_symmetry.space_group_name_H-M   'P 1'
#
loop_
_entity.id
_entity.type
_entity.pdbx_description
1 polymer ?
#
loop_
_entity_poly.entity_id
_entity_poly.type
_entity_poly.pdbx_seq_one_letter_code
_entity_poly.pdbx_strand_id
1 'polypeptide(L)'
;MRRKLLLAMLMCGGVWWMGHSPAHAAVNYDKIIPASKKYIGVPYQWGGTTAKGFDCSGFIRHVYSSLGIDIPRTTTEMYRMGTSVKKSDLRTGDLVFFNTSGSGVSHAGIYIGDGQFIHSASSKGVMVSSVNDPYYWGKRYVGAKRVLAYRLQPGRFQDIPSSYWAYDEIRTLSEDGLILGYENSYFKPNEPITRAEVASYLGEYLQLDLSNRSAIFRDVPSEHWAVGAVNAMQKKGYITGSGGSFRPEETLTRAQLAAILTRVFDLKQPAVDQSFTDVSPSFWAYKDIQALAASGITTGYEDGTFRPEDTVTRAQFAVFLYRAAHE
;
A
#
# COMPACT_ATOMS: atom_id res chain seq x y z
N MET A 1 72.16 28.79 25.77
CA MET A 1 70.85 29.35 25.34
C MET A 1 70.16 28.34 24.44
N ARG A 2 68.89 27.99 24.76
CA ARG A 2 67.74 27.52 23.92
C ARG A 2 68.04 26.68 22.64
N ARG A 3 67.32 25.64 22.25
CA ARG A 3 66.22 24.76 22.73
C ARG A 3 66.12 23.66 21.64
N LYS A 4 65.78 22.43 22.04
CA LYS A 4 65.41 21.30 21.17
C LYS A 4 64.20 21.65 20.26
N LEU A 5 64.08 21.05 19.07
CA LEU A 5 63.08 20.00 18.77
C LEU A 5 63.15 19.51 17.30
N LEU A 6 63.04 18.18 17.15
CA LEU A 6 62.68 17.46 15.92
C LEU A 6 61.28 17.83 15.43
N LEU A 7 61.04 17.72 14.12
CA LEU A 7 59.69 17.50 13.58
C LEU A 7 59.71 16.37 12.55
N ALA A 8 58.78 15.45 12.76
CA ALA A 8 58.60 14.18 12.08
C ALA A 8 57.78 14.31 10.79
N MET A 9 58.05 13.39 9.86
CA MET A 9 57.20 13.04 8.72
C MET A 9 55.78 12.68 9.16
N LEU A 10 54.78 13.24 8.47
CA LEU A 10 53.38 12.82 8.55
C LEU A 10 52.91 12.47 7.15
N MET A 11 52.66 11.18 6.94
CA MET A 11 51.98 10.65 5.75
C MET A 11 50.48 10.94 5.86
N CYS A 12 49.92 11.59 4.83
CA CYS A 12 48.49 11.75 4.68
C CYS A 12 47.84 10.42 4.25
N GLY A 13 47.31 9.67 5.21
CA GLY A 13 46.33 8.62 4.96
C GLY A 13 44.95 9.25 4.75
N GLY A 14 44.45 9.23 3.51
CA GLY A 14 43.08 9.63 3.18
C GLY A 14 42.10 8.56 3.67
N VAL A 15 41.37 8.86 4.74
CA VAL A 15 40.23 8.07 5.20
C VAL A 15 39.05 8.37 4.27
N TRP A 16 38.68 7.41 3.43
CA TRP A 16 37.43 7.44 2.69
C TRP A 16 36.29 7.17 3.67
N TRP A 17 35.56 8.22 4.05
CA TRP A 17 34.30 8.09 4.76
C TRP A 17 33.24 7.55 3.80
N MET A 18 33.07 6.23 3.74
CA MET A 18 31.80 5.65 3.30
C MET A 18 30.77 5.92 4.41
N GLY A 19 30.11 7.07 4.34
CA GLY A 19 28.92 7.35 5.12
C GLY A 19 27.80 6.40 4.69
N HIS A 20 27.70 5.24 5.32
CA HIS A 20 26.43 4.52 5.37
C HIS A 20 25.52 5.34 6.28
N SER A 21 24.74 6.25 5.68
CA SER A 21 23.56 6.78 6.35
C SER A 21 22.73 5.57 6.83
N PRO A 22 22.26 5.57 8.09
CA PRO A 22 21.42 4.48 8.56
C PRO A 22 20.22 4.43 7.62
N ALA A 23 20.00 3.27 6.99
CA ALA A 23 18.87 3.06 6.12
C ALA A 23 17.60 3.36 6.93
N HIS A 24 17.02 4.54 6.72
CA HIS A 24 15.62 4.76 7.07
C HIS A 24 14.87 3.61 6.40
N ALA A 25 14.13 2.82 7.18
CA ALA A 25 13.30 1.77 6.60
C ALA A 25 12.37 2.44 5.58
N ALA A 26 12.59 2.14 4.29
CA ALA A 26 11.87 2.81 3.21
C ALA A 26 10.36 2.70 3.44
N VAL A 27 9.66 3.84 3.40
CA VAL A 27 8.23 3.89 3.69
C VAL A 27 7.46 3.07 2.66
N ASN A 28 6.56 2.19 3.12
CA ASN A 28 5.67 1.42 2.24
C ASN A 28 4.45 2.28 1.85
N TYR A 29 4.38 2.70 0.59
CA TYR A 29 3.28 3.53 0.09
C TYR A 29 2.01 2.72 -0.17
N ASP A 30 2.08 1.39 -0.32
CA ASP A 30 0.91 0.50 -0.46
C ASP A 30 -0.07 0.65 0.71
N LYS A 31 0.40 1.15 1.86
CA LYS A 31 -0.41 1.37 3.07
C LYS A 31 -1.29 2.61 3.02
N ILE A 32 -1.09 3.55 2.08
CA ILE A 32 -1.74 4.87 2.11
C ILE A 32 -3.26 4.79 1.98
N ILE A 33 -3.77 3.94 1.09
CA ILE A 33 -5.21 3.81 0.85
C ILE A 33 -5.91 3.15 2.05
N PRO A 34 -5.52 1.95 2.52
CA PRO A 34 -6.16 1.34 3.68
C PRO A 34 -6.03 2.19 4.95
N ALA A 35 -4.89 2.85 5.17
CA ALA A 35 -4.69 3.78 6.29
C ALA A 35 -5.63 5.00 6.21
N SER A 36 -6.03 5.41 5.01
CA SER A 36 -6.98 6.51 4.80
C SER A 36 -8.44 6.04 4.92
N LYS A 37 -8.83 4.99 4.20
CA LYS A 37 -10.22 4.54 4.06
C LYS A 37 -10.82 4.04 5.38
N LYS A 38 -10.00 3.53 6.31
CA LYS A 38 -10.46 3.18 7.68
C LYS A 38 -11.04 4.35 8.47
N TYR A 39 -10.83 5.59 8.03
CA TYR A 39 -11.39 6.78 8.68
C TYR A 39 -12.69 7.28 8.05
N ILE A 40 -13.17 6.70 6.95
CA ILE A 40 -14.46 7.08 6.35
C ILE A 40 -15.57 7.07 7.42
N GLY A 41 -16.35 8.15 7.46
CA GLY A 41 -17.41 8.36 8.44
C GLY A 41 -16.99 9.00 9.77
N VAL A 42 -15.68 9.17 10.05
CA VAL A 42 -15.25 9.95 11.22
C VAL A 42 -15.71 11.41 11.07
N PRO A 43 -16.40 11.99 12.07
CA PRO A 43 -17.03 13.30 11.93
C PRO A 43 -16.00 14.41 11.73
N TYR A 44 -16.47 15.51 11.14
CA TYR A 44 -15.65 16.71 11.05
C TYR A 44 -15.56 17.41 12.41
N GLN A 45 -14.36 17.87 12.77
CA GLN A 45 -14.13 18.72 13.92
C GLN A 45 -13.08 19.78 13.58
N TRP A 46 -13.44 21.07 13.67
CA TRP A 46 -12.49 22.15 13.45
C TRP A 46 -11.29 22.02 14.40
N GLY A 47 -10.07 22.04 13.86
CA GLY A 47 -8.85 21.84 14.66
C GLY A 47 -8.58 20.37 15.02
N GLY A 48 -9.50 19.45 14.71
CA GLY A 48 -9.44 18.04 15.11
C GLY A 48 -8.34 17.26 14.40
N THR A 49 -7.66 16.38 15.14
CA THR A 49 -6.50 15.60 14.66
C THR A 49 -6.56 14.13 15.09
N THR A 50 -7.74 13.60 15.45
CA THR A 50 -7.87 12.22 15.95
C THR A 50 -9.11 11.54 15.40
N ALA A 51 -9.22 10.22 15.57
CA ALA A 51 -10.38 9.44 15.16
C ALA A 51 -11.72 9.81 15.84
N LYS A 52 -11.69 10.74 16.83
CA LYS A 52 -12.91 11.34 17.42
C LYS A 52 -13.50 12.45 16.54
N GLY A 53 -12.68 13.04 15.68
CA GLY A 53 -13.05 14.11 14.77
C GLY A 53 -11.83 14.75 14.13
N PHE A 54 -11.92 14.99 12.81
CA PHE A 54 -10.83 15.58 12.03
C PHE A 54 -11.26 16.86 11.33
N ASP A 55 -10.38 17.86 11.24
CA ASP A 55 -10.44 18.80 10.11
C ASP A 55 -9.67 18.23 8.90
N CYS A 56 -9.75 18.89 7.74
CA CYS A 56 -9.16 18.38 6.51
C CYS A 56 -7.64 18.15 6.63
N SER A 57 -6.92 19.12 7.18
CA SER A 57 -5.48 19.03 7.41
C SER A 57 -5.08 18.09 8.54
N GLY A 58 -5.90 17.99 9.60
CA GLY A 58 -5.69 17.06 10.71
C GLY A 58 -5.84 15.61 10.27
N PHE A 59 -6.81 15.33 9.39
CA PHE A 59 -6.96 14.01 8.76
C PHE A 59 -5.74 13.65 7.90
N ILE A 60 -5.33 14.54 6.99
CA ILE A 60 -4.16 14.32 6.13
C ILE A 60 -2.93 14.03 6.98
N ARG A 61 -2.62 14.92 7.94
CA ARG A 61 -1.45 14.75 8.81
C ARG A 61 -1.51 13.43 9.57
N HIS A 62 -2.67 13.04 10.11
CA HIS A 62 -2.84 11.79 10.84
C HIS A 62 -2.51 10.57 9.98
N VAL A 63 -3.01 10.52 8.74
CA VAL A 63 -2.73 9.43 7.80
C VAL A 63 -1.24 9.36 7.47
N TYR A 64 -0.63 10.47 7.06
CA TYR A 64 0.78 10.47 6.63
C TYR A 64 1.73 10.19 7.80
N SER A 65 1.48 10.75 8.99
CA SER A 65 2.27 10.45 10.18
C SER A 65 2.19 8.98 10.60
N SER A 66 1.05 8.30 10.36
CA SER A 66 0.95 6.84 10.60
C SER A 66 1.85 6.00 9.70
N LEU A 67 2.32 6.56 8.59
CA LEU A 67 3.30 5.96 7.67
C LEU A 67 4.73 6.47 7.91
N GLY A 68 4.94 7.31 8.91
CA GLY A 68 6.25 7.94 9.18
C GLY A 68 6.58 9.12 8.25
N ILE A 69 5.57 9.75 7.63
CA ILE A 69 5.76 10.92 6.76
C ILE A 69 5.25 12.17 7.48
N ASP A 70 6.14 13.13 7.70
CA ASP A 70 5.80 14.39 8.35
C ASP A 70 5.19 15.40 7.37
N ILE A 71 3.97 15.84 7.69
CA ILE A 71 3.24 16.85 6.95
C ILE A 71 2.90 18.02 7.90
N PRO A 72 3.01 19.30 7.45
CA PRO A 72 2.62 20.47 8.22
C PRO A 72 1.17 20.43 8.70
N ARG A 73 0.84 21.24 9.71
CA ARG A 73 -0.51 21.22 10.32
C ARG A 73 -1.56 21.94 9.46
N THR A 74 -1.17 22.92 8.65
CA THR A 74 -2.13 23.77 7.92
C THR A 74 -2.13 23.46 6.42
N THR A 75 -3.29 23.61 5.78
CA THR A 75 -3.44 23.42 4.33
C THR A 75 -2.55 24.38 3.52
N THR A 76 -2.36 25.61 3.99
CA THR A 76 -1.48 26.60 3.37
C THR A 76 -0.02 26.16 3.36
N GLU A 77 0.49 25.62 4.48
CA GLU A 77 1.85 25.09 4.56
C GLU A 77 2.00 23.83 3.71
N MET A 78 1.01 22.92 3.74
CA MET A 78 0.97 21.75 2.86
C MET A 78 0.99 22.16 1.37
N TYR A 79 0.36 23.27 0.98
CA TYR A 79 0.41 23.73 -0.40
C TYR A 79 1.77 24.32 -0.79
N ARG A 80 2.56 24.79 0.18
CA ARG A 80 3.93 25.28 -0.04
C ARG A 80 4.95 24.16 -0.03
N MET A 81 4.61 22.98 0.51
CA MET A 81 5.49 21.81 0.54
C MET A 81 5.41 21.00 -0.76
N GLY A 82 6.42 20.15 -0.98
CA GLY A 82 6.41 19.16 -2.06
C GLY A 82 6.53 19.76 -3.46
N THR A 83 6.37 18.89 -4.47
CA THR A 83 6.49 19.28 -5.88
C THR A 83 5.11 19.58 -6.46
N SER A 84 4.95 20.70 -7.17
CA SER A 84 3.68 21.01 -7.87
C SER A 84 3.38 19.96 -8.94
N VAL A 85 2.15 19.47 -8.97
CA VAL A 85 1.68 18.44 -9.92
C VAL A 85 0.55 19.00 -10.76
N LYS A 86 0.57 18.73 -12.08
CA LYS A 86 -0.56 19.04 -12.95
C LYS A 86 -1.72 18.10 -12.62
N LYS A 87 -2.95 18.57 -12.80
CA LYS A 87 -4.14 17.74 -12.55
C LYS A 87 -4.16 16.43 -13.34
N SER A 88 -3.61 16.44 -14.56
CA SER A 88 -3.46 15.25 -15.42
C SER A 88 -2.44 14.22 -14.92
N ASP A 89 -1.52 14.64 -14.05
CA ASP A 89 -0.36 13.85 -13.63
C ASP A 89 -0.52 13.38 -12.18
N LEU A 90 -1.74 13.49 -11.64
CA LEU A 90 -2.08 13.07 -10.28
C LEU A 90 -1.82 11.58 -10.08
N ARG A 91 -1.22 11.24 -8.95
CA ARG A 91 -0.97 9.88 -8.50
C ARG A 91 -1.45 9.71 -7.07
N THR A 92 -1.78 8.47 -6.70
CA THR A 92 -2.20 8.13 -5.34
C THR A 92 -1.21 8.68 -4.31
N GLY A 93 -1.74 9.33 -3.27
CA GLY A 93 -0.93 10.02 -2.26
C GLY A 93 -0.42 11.41 -2.65
N ASP A 94 -0.83 11.97 -3.81
CA ASP A 94 -0.71 13.41 -4.03
C ASP A 94 -1.76 14.14 -3.18
N LEU A 95 -1.39 15.31 -2.64
CA LEU A 95 -2.33 16.19 -1.94
C LEU A 95 -3.03 17.09 -2.97
N VAL A 96 -4.36 17.12 -2.94
CA VAL A 96 -5.18 17.99 -3.78
C VAL A 96 -5.78 19.12 -2.95
N PHE A 97 -5.77 20.34 -3.50
CA PHE A 97 -6.11 21.56 -2.78
C PHE A 97 -7.24 22.33 -3.45
N PHE A 98 -8.09 22.94 -2.63
CA PHE A 98 -9.30 23.61 -3.07
C PHE A 98 -9.52 24.96 -2.37
N ASN A 99 -10.22 25.87 -3.06
CA ASN A 99 -10.72 27.14 -2.54
C ASN A 99 -12.21 27.01 -2.21
N THR A 100 -12.53 26.68 -0.97
CA THR A 100 -13.89 26.55 -0.43
C THR A 100 -14.36 27.79 0.34
N SER A 101 -13.45 28.66 0.79
CA SER A 101 -13.75 29.88 1.55
C SER A 101 -13.88 31.14 0.70
N GLY A 102 -13.51 31.10 -0.58
CA GLY A 102 -13.54 32.23 -1.51
C GLY A 102 -12.18 32.91 -1.74
N SER A 103 -11.14 32.59 -0.96
CA SER A 103 -9.78 33.08 -1.19
C SER A 103 -8.71 32.06 -0.81
N GLY A 104 -7.72 31.87 -1.68
CA GLY A 104 -6.57 31.00 -1.44
C GLY A 104 -6.93 29.51 -1.29
N VAL A 105 -5.99 28.74 -0.74
CA VAL A 105 -6.20 27.34 -0.38
C VAL A 105 -6.86 27.27 0.99
N SER A 106 -8.05 26.69 1.07
CA SER A 106 -8.82 26.56 2.32
C SER A 106 -9.26 25.13 2.64
N HIS A 107 -9.07 24.19 1.71
CA HIS A 107 -9.38 22.78 1.90
C HIS A 107 -8.37 21.90 1.18
N ALA A 108 -8.17 20.69 1.67
CA ALA A 108 -7.30 19.71 1.06
C ALA A 108 -7.81 18.28 1.25
N GLY A 109 -7.30 17.36 0.44
CA GLY A 109 -7.49 15.93 0.62
C GLY A 109 -6.38 15.12 -0.03
N ILE A 110 -6.44 13.81 0.14
CA ILE A 110 -5.47 12.84 -0.41
C ILE A 110 -6.08 12.27 -1.69
N TYR A 111 -5.38 12.37 -2.81
CA TYR A 111 -5.78 11.71 -4.05
C TYR A 111 -5.60 10.19 -3.90
N ILE A 112 -6.60 9.41 -4.31
CA ILE A 112 -6.64 7.96 -4.12
C ILE A 112 -6.81 7.16 -5.42
N GLY A 113 -6.56 7.78 -6.57
CA GLY A 113 -6.77 7.16 -7.89
C GLY A 113 -8.07 7.60 -8.56
N ASP A 114 -8.22 7.32 -9.85
CA ASP A 114 -9.47 7.46 -10.63
C ASP A 114 -10.22 8.80 -10.51
N GLY A 115 -9.49 9.91 -10.39
CA GLY A 115 -10.10 11.23 -10.22
C GLY A 115 -10.77 11.41 -8.85
N GLN A 116 -10.53 10.50 -7.90
CA GLN A 116 -11.09 10.50 -6.56
C GLN A 116 -10.08 10.98 -5.51
N PHE A 117 -10.61 11.60 -4.46
CA PHE A 117 -9.83 12.01 -3.30
C PHE A 117 -10.63 11.80 -2.01
N ILE A 118 -9.91 11.50 -0.93
CA ILE A 118 -10.47 11.35 0.42
C ILE A 118 -10.12 12.57 1.28
N HIS A 119 -11.11 13.08 2.00
CA HIS A 119 -10.98 14.31 2.79
C HIS A 119 -11.99 14.36 3.93
N SER A 120 -11.74 15.17 4.96
CA SER A 120 -12.72 15.46 6.03
C SER A 120 -13.61 16.64 5.66
N ALA A 121 -14.85 16.36 5.25
CA ALA A 121 -15.84 17.34 4.85
C ALA A 121 -16.64 17.85 6.05
N SER A 122 -16.85 19.17 6.15
CA SER A 122 -17.65 19.79 7.24
C SER A 122 -19.07 19.24 7.36
N SER A 123 -19.65 18.70 6.29
CA SER A 123 -21.01 18.17 6.25
C SER A 123 -21.15 16.69 6.61
N LYS A 124 -20.15 15.86 6.30
CA LYS A 124 -20.26 14.38 6.35
C LYS A 124 -19.06 13.70 7.01
N GLY A 125 -18.11 14.46 7.53
CA GLY A 125 -16.86 13.91 8.03
C GLY A 125 -15.97 13.39 6.91
N VAL A 126 -15.12 12.41 7.22
CA VAL A 126 -14.23 11.79 6.24
C VAL A 126 -15.03 11.06 5.17
N MET A 127 -14.85 11.46 3.92
CA MET A 127 -15.55 10.89 2.77
C MET A 127 -14.69 10.94 1.50
N VAL A 128 -15.10 10.17 0.49
CA VAL A 128 -14.53 10.22 -0.85
C VAL A 128 -15.34 11.18 -1.73
N SER A 129 -14.67 11.93 -2.60
CA SER A 129 -15.28 12.83 -3.58
C SER A 129 -14.49 12.81 -4.88
N SER A 130 -15.07 13.31 -5.97
CA SER A 130 -14.36 13.46 -7.24
C SER A 130 -13.68 14.83 -7.34
N VAL A 131 -12.41 14.86 -7.71
CA VAL A 131 -11.66 16.10 -8.02
C VAL A 131 -12.22 16.77 -9.29
N ASN A 132 -12.93 16.00 -10.12
CA ASN A 132 -13.52 16.45 -11.38
C ASN A 132 -15.03 16.72 -11.28
N ASP A 133 -15.61 16.68 -10.07
CA ASP A 133 -17.02 17.03 -9.86
C ASP A 133 -17.33 18.44 -10.44
N PRO A 134 -18.20 18.56 -11.45
CA PRO A 134 -18.46 19.84 -12.11
C PRO A 134 -19.26 20.81 -11.24
N TYR A 135 -19.91 20.34 -10.17
CA TYR A 135 -20.82 21.14 -9.36
C TYR A 135 -20.09 21.90 -8.27
N TYR A 136 -19.20 21.23 -7.52
CA TYR A 136 -18.56 21.82 -6.35
C TYR A 136 -17.04 21.77 -6.42
N TRP A 137 -16.43 20.59 -6.50
CA TRP A 137 -14.98 20.43 -6.30
C TRP A 137 -14.15 20.88 -7.50
N GLY A 138 -14.58 20.56 -8.72
CA GLY A 138 -13.86 20.89 -9.94
C GLY A 138 -13.67 22.39 -10.13
N LYS A 139 -14.72 23.20 -9.86
CA LYS A 139 -14.66 24.67 -9.91
C LYS A 139 -13.77 25.29 -8.83
N ARG A 140 -13.49 24.54 -7.75
CA ARG A 140 -12.72 25.00 -6.59
C ARG A 140 -11.30 24.46 -6.58
N TYR A 141 -10.93 23.61 -7.53
CA TYR A 141 -9.59 23.03 -7.60
C TYR A 141 -8.54 24.12 -7.80
N VAL A 142 -7.57 24.18 -6.90
CA VAL A 142 -6.48 25.16 -6.93
C VAL A 142 -5.20 24.54 -7.50
N GLY A 143 -4.89 23.30 -7.12
CA GLY A 143 -3.69 22.60 -7.56
C GLY A 143 -3.41 21.36 -6.72
N ALA A 144 -2.26 20.73 -6.97
CA ALA A 144 -1.81 19.55 -6.25
C ALA A 144 -0.32 19.56 -5.92
N LYS A 145 0.04 18.81 -4.88
CA LYS A 145 1.42 18.63 -4.42
C LYS A 145 1.76 17.16 -4.24
N ARG A 146 2.87 16.74 -4.83
CA ARG A 146 3.47 15.44 -4.60
C ARG A 146 4.35 15.51 -3.38
N VAL A 147 4.00 14.71 -2.38
CA VAL A 147 4.72 14.58 -1.11
C VAL A 147 5.41 13.22 -0.99
N LEU A 148 4.90 12.19 -1.67
CA LEU A 148 5.55 10.89 -1.76
C LEU A 148 6.72 10.94 -2.76
N ALA A 149 7.85 10.34 -2.40
CA ALA A 149 9.08 10.36 -3.19
C ALA A 149 9.04 9.35 -4.35
N TYR A 150 8.13 9.55 -5.30
CA TYR A 150 8.11 8.80 -6.55
C TYR A 150 9.22 9.28 -7.48
N ARG A 151 10.24 8.44 -7.71
CA ARG A 151 11.37 8.72 -8.61
C ARG A 151 11.08 8.35 -10.06
N LEU A 152 10.20 7.38 -10.27
CA LEU A 152 9.82 6.85 -11.57
C LEU A 152 8.32 7.06 -11.85
N GLN A 153 7.90 6.80 -13.08
CA GLN A 153 6.48 6.79 -13.48
C GLN A 153 5.74 5.59 -12.86
N PRO A 154 4.40 5.61 -12.76
CA PRO A 154 3.63 4.41 -12.39
C PRO A 154 4.04 3.22 -13.27
N GLY A 155 4.03 2.01 -12.72
CA GLY A 155 4.49 0.81 -13.43
C GLY A 155 6.00 0.63 -13.51
N ARG A 156 6.81 1.58 -13.02
CA ARG A 156 8.29 1.48 -13.06
C ARG A 156 8.89 1.53 -11.67
N PHE A 157 9.77 0.58 -11.40
CA PHE A 157 10.48 0.46 -10.12
C PHE A 157 12.00 0.34 -10.36
N GLN A 158 12.80 0.82 -9.40
CA GLN A 158 14.27 0.80 -9.52
C GLN A 158 14.85 -0.61 -9.52
N ASP A 159 14.20 -1.52 -8.82
CA ASP A 159 14.60 -2.91 -8.59
C ASP A 159 13.83 -3.92 -9.44
N ILE A 160 13.08 -3.46 -10.45
CA ILE A 160 12.36 -4.29 -11.42
C ILE A 160 12.79 -3.89 -12.84
N PRO A 161 13.84 -4.50 -13.41
CA PRO A 161 14.19 -4.30 -14.81
C PRO A 161 13.09 -4.86 -15.73
N SER A 162 13.02 -4.38 -16.98
CA SER A 162 12.03 -4.86 -17.96
C SER A 162 12.18 -6.33 -18.34
N SER A 163 13.34 -6.95 -18.02
CA SER A 163 13.59 -8.38 -18.18
C SER A 163 13.18 -9.21 -16.96
N TYR A 164 12.66 -8.59 -15.89
CA TYR A 164 12.22 -9.31 -14.71
C TYR A 164 10.99 -10.16 -15.04
N TRP A 165 10.95 -11.41 -14.57
CA TRP A 165 9.95 -12.40 -14.97
C TRP A 165 8.49 -11.99 -14.68
N ALA A 166 8.27 -11.14 -13.67
CA ALA A 166 6.96 -10.62 -13.26
C ALA A 166 6.75 -9.15 -13.69
N TYR A 167 7.55 -8.65 -14.64
CA TYR A 167 7.58 -7.23 -14.99
C TYR A 167 6.20 -6.71 -15.42
N ASP A 168 5.52 -7.41 -16.33
CA ASP A 168 4.26 -6.93 -16.89
C ASP A 168 3.11 -6.97 -15.89
N GLU A 169 3.03 -8.01 -15.06
CA GLU A 169 2.03 -8.11 -13.99
C GLU A 169 2.23 -7.01 -12.95
N ILE A 170 3.48 -6.79 -12.49
CA ILE A 170 3.80 -5.72 -11.53
C ILE A 170 3.53 -4.34 -12.12
N ARG A 171 3.91 -4.13 -13.39
CA ARG A 171 3.70 -2.87 -14.11
C ARG A 171 2.20 -2.54 -14.17
N THR A 172 1.39 -3.50 -14.59
CA THR A 172 -0.06 -3.30 -14.79
C THR A 172 -0.76 -2.99 -13.45
N LEU A 173 -0.52 -3.81 -12.42
CA LEU A 173 -1.10 -3.56 -11.08
C LEU A 173 -0.67 -2.21 -10.48
N SER A 174 0.50 -1.70 -10.88
CA SER A 174 0.96 -0.39 -10.44
C SER A 174 0.39 0.77 -11.26
N GLU A 175 0.20 0.59 -12.57
CA GLU A 175 -0.52 1.55 -13.42
C GLU A 175 -1.98 1.70 -12.99
N ASP A 176 -2.61 0.61 -12.55
CA ASP A 176 -3.96 0.60 -11.95
C ASP A 176 -4.02 1.24 -10.55
N GLY A 177 -2.87 1.62 -9.99
CA GLY A 177 -2.77 2.23 -8.67
C GLY A 177 -3.01 1.27 -7.50
N LEU A 178 -3.10 -0.04 -7.75
CA LEU A 178 -3.26 -1.06 -6.71
C LEU A 178 -1.95 -1.33 -5.98
N ILE A 179 -0.83 -1.34 -6.72
CA ILE A 179 0.54 -1.46 -6.18
C ILE A 179 1.28 -0.13 -6.35
N LEU A 180 1.64 0.50 -5.23
CA LEU A 180 2.36 1.76 -5.20
C LEU A 180 3.85 1.57 -4.92
N GLY A 181 4.20 0.45 -4.28
CA GLY A 181 5.53 0.11 -3.83
C GLY A 181 5.98 0.93 -2.62
N TYR A 182 7.28 1.18 -2.56
CA TYR A 182 7.96 1.87 -1.49
C TYR A 182 8.52 3.21 -1.97
N GLU A 183 8.93 4.01 -0.99
CA GLU A 183 9.73 5.21 -1.17
C GLU A 183 10.84 5.03 -2.20
N ASN A 184 11.08 6.07 -3.00
CA ASN A 184 12.01 6.09 -4.12
C ASN A 184 11.67 5.13 -5.27
N SER A 185 10.41 4.68 -5.39
CA SER A 185 9.97 3.75 -6.44
C SER A 185 10.69 2.40 -6.38
N TYR A 186 10.79 1.80 -5.19
CA TYR A 186 11.19 0.40 -5.02
C TYR A 186 9.96 -0.51 -4.94
N PHE A 187 10.02 -1.72 -5.48
CA PHE A 187 8.97 -2.73 -5.36
C PHE A 187 9.28 -3.77 -4.28
N LYS A 188 10.56 -4.08 -4.05
CA LYS A 188 11.07 -5.12 -3.16
C LYS A 188 10.54 -6.52 -3.51
N PRO A 189 10.88 -7.07 -4.68
CA PRO A 189 10.20 -8.25 -5.25
C PRO A 189 10.37 -9.53 -4.43
N ASN A 190 11.50 -9.66 -3.73
CA ASN A 190 11.86 -10.88 -2.99
C ASN A 190 11.45 -10.82 -1.52
N GLU A 191 10.95 -9.68 -1.03
CA GLU A 191 10.45 -9.58 0.33
C GLU A 191 9.17 -10.41 0.46
N PRO A 192 9.00 -11.18 1.55
CA PRO A 192 7.76 -11.87 1.84
C PRO A 192 6.58 -10.89 2.02
N ILE A 193 5.39 -11.29 1.57
CA ILE A 193 4.18 -10.51 1.76
C ILE A 193 3.45 -10.90 3.06
N THR A 194 2.97 -9.91 3.81
CA THR A 194 2.25 -10.16 5.05
C THR A 194 0.75 -10.37 4.84
N ARG A 195 0.10 -10.95 5.85
CA ARG A 195 -1.35 -11.14 5.89
C ARG A 195 -2.12 -9.82 5.79
N ALA A 196 -1.64 -8.76 6.45
CA ALA A 196 -2.26 -7.44 6.38
C ALA A 196 -2.12 -6.79 4.99
N GLU A 197 -1.00 -6.98 4.31
CA GLU A 197 -0.79 -6.52 2.95
C GLU A 197 -1.75 -7.23 1.98
N VAL A 198 -1.82 -8.56 2.02
CA VAL A 198 -2.77 -9.32 1.18
C VAL A 198 -4.23 -8.91 1.44
N ALA A 199 -4.63 -8.76 2.70
CA ALA A 199 -5.98 -8.31 3.04
C ALA A 199 -6.28 -6.91 2.47
N SER A 200 -5.28 -6.03 2.46
CA SER A 200 -5.41 -4.67 1.94
C SER A 200 -5.54 -4.66 0.42
N TYR A 201 -4.64 -5.33 -0.31
CA TYR A 201 -4.72 -5.41 -1.77
C TYR A 201 -6.06 -6.00 -2.25
N LEU A 202 -6.49 -7.11 -1.65
CA LEU A 202 -7.75 -7.76 -2.03
C LEU A 202 -8.97 -6.94 -1.60
N GLY A 203 -8.93 -6.28 -0.44
CA GLY A 203 -9.99 -5.38 -0.01
C GLY A 203 -10.16 -4.17 -0.93
N GLU A 204 -9.06 -3.61 -1.41
CA GLU A 204 -9.06 -2.51 -2.38
C GLU A 204 -9.51 -2.98 -3.78
N TYR A 205 -8.97 -4.10 -4.26
CA TYR A 205 -9.35 -4.70 -5.54
C TYR A 205 -10.86 -4.97 -5.64
N LEU A 206 -11.43 -5.56 -4.58
CA LEU A 206 -12.86 -5.85 -4.47
C LEU A 206 -13.72 -4.61 -4.16
N GLN A 207 -13.09 -3.43 -4.00
CA GLN A 207 -13.74 -2.17 -3.62
C GLN A 207 -14.61 -2.30 -2.36
N LEU A 208 -14.13 -3.04 -1.36
CA LEU A 208 -14.88 -3.24 -0.11
C LEU A 208 -14.94 -1.96 0.72
N ASP A 209 -15.97 -1.86 1.57
CA ASP A 209 -16.05 -0.83 2.60
C ASP A 209 -15.02 -1.09 3.71
N LEU A 210 -13.98 -0.28 3.75
CA LEU A 210 -12.89 -0.40 4.72
C LEU A 210 -13.10 0.48 5.96
N SER A 211 -14.25 1.12 6.14
CA SER A 211 -14.48 2.08 7.22
C SER A 211 -14.55 1.48 8.64
N ASN A 212 -14.77 0.16 8.75
CA ASN A 212 -14.92 -0.50 10.05
C ASN A 212 -13.58 -0.63 10.80
N ARG A 213 -13.32 0.26 11.77
CA ARG A 213 -12.11 0.23 12.63
C ARG A 213 -12.21 -0.67 13.87
N SER A 214 -13.28 -1.43 14.05
CA SER A 214 -13.48 -2.17 15.31
C SER A 214 -12.31 -3.14 15.54
N ALA A 215 -11.81 -3.21 16.79
CA ALA A 215 -10.75 -4.14 17.16
C ALA A 215 -11.33 -5.56 17.36
N ILE A 216 -11.69 -6.22 16.26
CA ILE A 216 -12.24 -7.58 16.26
C ILE A 216 -11.17 -8.60 16.69
N PHE A 217 -9.93 -8.39 16.25
CA PHE A 217 -8.77 -9.19 16.62
C PHE A 217 -7.91 -8.44 17.63
N ARG A 218 -7.36 -9.17 18.61
CA ARG A 218 -6.58 -8.57 19.71
C ARG A 218 -5.31 -7.86 19.24
N ASP A 219 -4.73 -8.34 18.14
CA ASP A 219 -3.50 -7.85 17.53
C ASP A 219 -3.74 -6.92 16.33
N VAL A 220 -5.00 -6.53 16.07
CA VAL A 220 -5.36 -5.53 15.07
C VAL A 220 -6.18 -4.42 15.74
N PRO A 221 -5.52 -3.50 16.48
CA PRO A 221 -6.21 -2.40 17.14
C PRO A 221 -6.83 -1.43 16.13
N SER A 222 -7.73 -0.55 16.60
CA SER A 222 -8.45 0.41 15.74
C SER A 222 -7.56 1.43 15.02
N GLU A 223 -6.34 1.62 15.51
CA GLU A 223 -5.33 2.48 14.87
C GLU A 223 -4.40 1.70 13.92
N HIS A 224 -4.49 0.37 13.85
CA HIS A 224 -3.73 -0.41 12.86
C HIS A 224 -4.10 0.03 11.44
N TRP A 225 -3.12 0.19 10.56
CA TRP A 225 -3.32 0.73 9.20
C TRP A 225 -4.28 -0.14 8.36
N ALA A 226 -4.22 -1.46 8.54
CA ALA A 226 -5.04 -2.43 7.80
C ALA A 226 -6.36 -2.83 8.49
N VAL A 227 -6.73 -2.28 9.65
CA VAL A 227 -7.90 -2.77 10.43
C VAL A 227 -9.18 -2.82 9.60
N GLY A 228 -9.40 -1.82 8.75
CA GLY A 228 -10.53 -1.74 7.85
C GLY A 228 -10.58 -2.88 6.83
N ALA A 229 -9.46 -3.10 6.15
CA ALA A 229 -9.29 -4.19 5.17
C ALA A 229 -9.44 -5.57 5.81
N VAL A 230 -8.80 -5.78 6.96
CA VAL A 230 -8.90 -7.04 7.71
C VAL A 230 -10.36 -7.33 8.08
N ASN A 231 -11.06 -6.35 8.63
CA ASN A 231 -12.46 -6.49 9.02
C ASN A 231 -13.39 -6.72 7.81
N ALA A 232 -13.16 -6.02 6.70
CA ALA A 232 -13.94 -6.16 5.48
C ALA A 232 -13.80 -7.57 4.87
N MET A 233 -12.56 -8.03 4.72
CA MET A 233 -12.24 -9.36 4.19
C MET A 233 -12.73 -10.48 5.12
N GLN A 234 -12.63 -10.30 6.45
CA GLN A 234 -13.17 -11.25 7.42
C GLN A 234 -14.69 -11.33 7.34
N LYS A 235 -15.39 -10.20 7.23
CA LYS A 235 -16.85 -10.15 7.10
C LYS A 235 -17.34 -10.89 5.86
N LYS A 236 -16.55 -10.92 4.78
CA LYS A 236 -16.82 -11.70 3.57
C LYS A 236 -16.48 -13.18 3.68
N GLY A 237 -15.77 -13.60 4.73
CA GLY A 237 -15.29 -14.98 4.90
C GLY A 237 -14.05 -15.32 4.07
N TYR A 238 -13.36 -14.31 3.50
CA TYR A 238 -12.18 -14.50 2.65
C TYR A 238 -10.89 -14.62 3.43
N ILE A 239 -10.84 -14.13 4.67
CA ILE A 239 -9.73 -14.35 5.58
C ILE A 239 -10.27 -14.62 6.99
N THR A 240 -9.50 -15.36 7.77
CA THR A 240 -9.84 -15.70 9.14
C THR A 240 -8.63 -15.50 10.04
N GLY A 241 -8.88 -15.36 11.35
CA GLY A 241 -7.86 -15.43 12.38
C GLY A 241 -7.95 -16.75 13.15
N SER A 242 -7.00 -16.96 14.06
CA SER A 242 -6.96 -18.14 14.94
C SER A 242 -6.68 -17.69 16.38
N GLY A 243 -7.35 -18.31 17.35
CA GLY A 243 -7.18 -17.98 18.77
C GLY A 243 -7.48 -16.51 19.12
N GLY A 244 -8.37 -15.84 18.38
CA GLY A 244 -8.68 -14.41 18.56
C GLY A 244 -7.64 -13.43 18.01
N SER A 245 -6.64 -13.92 17.27
CA SER A 245 -5.59 -13.12 16.64
C SER A 245 -5.65 -13.26 15.12
N PHE A 246 -5.40 -12.17 14.39
CA PHE A 246 -5.30 -12.19 12.93
C PHE A 246 -3.88 -12.43 12.44
N ARG A 247 -2.89 -12.00 13.21
CA ARG A 247 -1.45 -12.03 12.95
C ARG A 247 -1.07 -11.22 11.70
N PRO A 248 -1.29 -9.89 11.74
CA PRO A 248 -1.19 -9.03 10.55
C PRO A 248 0.20 -9.03 9.91
N GLU A 249 1.25 -9.15 10.72
CA GLU A 249 2.65 -9.09 10.26
C GLU A 249 3.23 -10.48 9.92
N GLU A 250 2.48 -11.57 10.14
CA GLU A 250 2.92 -12.89 9.69
C GLU A 250 2.82 -12.98 8.15
N THR A 251 3.78 -13.68 7.56
CA THR A 251 3.83 -13.95 6.13
C THR A 251 2.92 -15.12 5.76
N LEU A 252 2.40 -15.12 4.53
CA LEU A 252 1.57 -16.21 4.03
C LEU A 252 2.40 -17.29 3.33
N THR A 253 2.03 -18.54 3.53
CA THR A 253 2.49 -19.64 2.67
C THR A 253 1.73 -19.65 1.34
N ARG A 254 2.32 -20.31 0.33
CA ARG A 254 1.69 -20.46 -0.99
C ARG A 254 0.34 -21.19 -0.91
N ALA A 255 0.21 -22.20 -0.05
CA ALA A 255 -1.07 -22.89 0.19
C ALA A 255 -2.11 -21.97 0.83
N GLN A 256 -1.72 -21.14 1.80
CA GLN A 256 -2.63 -20.18 2.42
C GLN A 256 -3.12 -19.13 1.42
N LEU A 257 -2.22 -18.63 0.57
CA LEU A 257 -2.61 -17.69 -0.48
C LEU A 257 -3.53 -18.36 -1.52
N ALA A 258 -3.25 -19.60 -1.92
CA ALA A 258 -4.12 -20.37 -2.82
C ALA A 258 -5.55 -20.44 -2.27
N ALA A 259 -5.71 -20.85 -1.01
CA ALA A 259 -7.03 -20.91 -0.36
C ALA A 259 -7.71 -19.53 -0.25
N ILE A 260 -6.98 -18.43 -0.12
CA ILE A 260 -7.54 -17.07 -0.15
C ILE A 260 -8.04 -16.73 -1.54
N LEU A 261 -7.21 -16.91 -2.58
CA LEU A 261 -7.57 -16.56 -3.95
C LEU A 261 -8.73 -17.42 -4.47
N THR A 262 -8.76 -18.73 -4.19
CA THR A 262 -9.90 -19.60 -4.53
C THR A 262 -11.21 -19.04 -3.99
N ARG A 263 -11.24 -18.60 -2.73
CA ARG A 263 -12.46 -18.06 -2.11
C ARG A 263 -12.83 -16.67 -2.63
N VAL A 264 -11.83 -15.81 -2.88
CA VAL A 264 -12.05 -14.44 -3.35
C VAL A 264 -12.56 -14.42 -4.79
N PHE A 265 -11.98 -15.23 -5.66
CA PHE A 265 -12.29 -15.29 -7.09
C PHE A 265 -13.30 -16.40 -7.44
N ASP A 266 -13.82 -17.12 -6.43
CA ASP A 266 -14.78 -18.22 -6.60
C ASP A 266 -14.31 -19.27 -7.65
N LEU A 267 -13.02 -19.61 -7.57
CA LEU A 267 -12.35 -20.48 -8.55
C LEU A 267 -12.96 -21.88 -8.55
N LYS A 268 -13.20 -22.41 -9.75
CA LYS A 268 -13.86 -23.70 -9.92
C LYS A 268 -12.86 -24.84 -9.86
N GLN A 269 -13.32 -25.96 -9.29
CA GLN A 269 -12.54 -27.19 -9.30
C GLN A 269 -12.44 -27.72 -10.75
N PRO A 270 -11.25 -28.14 -11.19
CA PRO A 270 -11.11 -28.70 -12.52
C PRO A 270 -11.79 -30.07 -12.66
N ALA A 271 -12.10 -30.43 -13.91
CA ALA A 271 -12.49 -31.80 -14.23
C ALA A 271 -11.31 -32.79 -14.14
N VAL A 272 -10.08 -32.29 -14.34
CA VAL A 272 -8.83 -33.07 -14.27
C VAL A 272 -7.80 -32.30 -13.45
N ASP A 273 -7.33 -32.92 -12.37
CA ASP A 273 -6.32 -32.36 -11.50
C ASP A 273 -4.98 -32.17 -12.23
N GLN A 274 -4.34 -31.04 -11.98
CA GLN A 274 -2.96 -30.77 -12.32
C GLN A 274 -2.03 -31.47 -11.32
N SER A 275 -1.00 -32.15 -11.81
CA SER A 275 -0.10 -32.90 -10.95
C SER A 275 1.06 -32.03 -10.47
N PHE A 276 1.20 -31.90 -9.14
CA PHE A 276 2.41 -31.40 -8.48
C PHE A 276 3.02 -32.52 -7.65
N THR A 277 4.33 -32.70 -7.74
CA THR A 277 5.04 -33.84 -7.11
C THR A 277 5.07 -33.78 -5.59
N ASP A 278 4.85 -32.60 -5.01
CA ASP A 278 4.92 -32.30 -3.58
C ASP A 278 3.56 -31.97 -2.95
N VAL A 279 2.45 -32.14 -3.67
CA VAL A 279 1.10 -31.87 -3.15
C VAL A 279 0.28 -33.16 -3.15
N SER A 280 0.17 -33.79 -1.98
CA SER A 280 -0.68 -34.97 -1.78
C SER A 280 -2.17 -34.63 -1.96
N PRO A 281 -3.00 -35.53 -2.54
CA PRO A 281 -4.47 -35.39 -2.55
C PRO A 281 -5.11 -35.24 -1.15
N SER A 282 -4.43 -35.68 -0.10
CA SER A 282 -4.86 -35.50 1.29
C SER A 282 -4.42 -34.16 1.92
N PHE A 283 -3.64 -33.35 1.21
CA PHE A 283 -3.18 -32.06 1.69
C PHE A 283 -4.36 -31.09 1.83
N TRP A 284 -4.40 -30.30 2.91
CA TRP A 284 -5.58 -29.52 3.27
C TRP A 284 -5.99 -28.50 2.20
N ALA A 285 -5.01 -27.93 1.47
CA ALA A 285 -5.24 -26.97 0.39
C ALA A 285 -5.20 -27.60 -1.00
N TYR A 286 -5.24 -28.93 -1.11
CA TYR A 286 -5.10 -29.63 -2.41
C TYR A 286 -6.08 -29.06 -3.44
N LYS A 287 -7.36 -29.02 -3.09
CA LYS A 287 -8.43 -28.49 -3.97
C LYS A 287 -8.23 -27.04 -4.38
N ASP A 288 -7.72 -26.20 -3.48
CA ASP A 288 -7.43 -24.80 -3.79
C ASP A 288 -6.28 -24.69 -4.78
N ILE A 289 -5.21 -25.45 -4.57
CA ILE A 289 -4.05 -25.51 -5.47
C ILE A 289 -4.45 -26.02 -6.86
N GLN A 290 -5.32 -27.03 -6.92
CA GLN A 290 -5.85 -27.56 -8.18
C GLN A 290 -6.67 -26.52 -8.95
N ALA A 291 -7.54 -25.77 -8.25
CA ALA A 291 -8.30 -24.68 -8.86
C ALA A 291 -7.38 -23.61 -9.43
N LEU A 292 -6.39 -23.14 -8.67
CA LEU A 292 -5.42 -22.15 -9.15
C LEU A 292 -4.66 -22.62 -10.40
N ALA A 293 -4.25 -23.89 -10.42
CA ALA A 293 -3.48 -24.43 -11.54
C ALA A 293 -4.35 -24.57 -12.80
N ALA A 294 -5.59 -25.02 -12.65
CA ALA A 294 -6.55 -25.12 -13.74
C ALA A 294 -6.95 -23.76 -14.33
N SER A 295 -7.01 -22.73 -13.48
CA SER A 295 -7.26 -21.33 -13.84
C SER A 295 -6.03 -20.62 -14.44
N GLY A 296 -4.90 -21.31 -14.61
CA GLY A 296 -3.67 -20.70 -15.14
C GLY A 296 -3.00 -19.68 -14.20
N ILE A 297 -3.50 -19.53 -12.98
CA ILE A 297 -2.96 -18.60 -11.97
C ILE A 297 -1.57 -19.07 -11.51
N THR A 298 -1.37 -20.38 -11.41
CA THR A 298 -0.07 -20.98 -11.09
C THR A 298 0.31 -22.06 -12.10
N THR A 299 1.58 -22.14 -12.45
CA THR A 299 2.16 -23.27 -13.20
C THR A 299 3.05 -24.15 -12.32
N GLY A 300 3.23 -23.78 -11.04
CA GLY A 300 4.28 -24.36 -10.19
C GLY A 300 5.69 -23.93 -10.62
N TYR A 301 6.68 -24.67 -10.15
CA TYR A 301 8.09 -24.50 -10.48
C TYR A 301 8.51 -25.48 -11.59
N GLU A 302 9.64 -25.20 -12.24
CA GLU A 302 10.18 -26.03 -13.34
C GLU A 302 10.48 -27.48 -12.94
N ASP A 303 10.69 -27.73 -11.64
CA ASP A 303 10.90 -29.07 -11.06
C ASP A 303 9.59 -29.86 -10.84
N GLY A 304 8.44 -29.31 -11.25
CA GLY A 304 7.12 -29.91 -11.09
C GLY A 304 6.54 -29.79 -9.68
N THR A 305 7.14 -28.97 -8.81
CA THR A 305 6.64 -28.71 -7.45
C THR A 305 5.73 -27.50 -7.39
N PHE A 306 4.83 -27.46 -6.41
CA PHE A 306 4.09 -26.26 -6.04
C PHE A 306 4.71 -25.51 -4.86
N ARG A 307 5.39 -26.20 -3.95
CA ARG A 307 5.98 -25.72 -2.69
C ARG A 307 4.94 -25.07 -1.77
N PRO A 308 3.95 -25.82 -1.27
CA PRO A 308 2.80 -25.26 -0.55
C PRO A 308 3.14 -24.52 0.75
N GLU A 309 4.22 -24.92 1.42
CA GLU A 309 4.64 -24.36 2.70
C GLU A 309 5.65 -23.21 2.59
N ASP A 310 6.18 -22.94 1.39
CA ASP A 310 7.07 -21.81 1.15
C ASP A 310 6.31 -20.49 1.32
N THR A 311 6.98 -19.47 1.86
CA THR A 311 6.43 -18.12 1.96
C THR A 311 6.33 -17.46 0.59
N VAL A 312 5.30 -16.63 0.42
CA VAL A 312 5.05 -15.92 -0.84
C VAL A 312 5.81 -14.61 -0.85
N THR A 313 6.61 -14.36 -1.90
CA THR A 313 7.24 -13.06 -2.12
C THR A 313 6.26 -12.05 -2.72
N ARG A 314 6.54 -10.74 -2.60
CA ARG A 314 5.74 -9.69 -3.22
C ARG A 314 5.59 -9.86 -4.73
N ALA A 315 6.64 -10.30 -5.44
CA ALA A 315 6.55 -10.57 -6.88
C ALA A 315 5.62 -11.75 -7.19
N GLN A 316 5.73 -12.85 -6.43
CA GLN A 316 4.84 -14.00 -6.59
C GLN A 316 3.38 -13.64 -6.32
N PHE A 317 3.13 -12.85 -5.27
CA PHE A 317 1.79 -12.35 -4.99
C PHE A 317 1.25 -11.48 -6.14
N ALA A 318 2.04 -10.56 -6.67
CA ALA A 318 1.61 -9.70 -7.78
C ALA A 318 1.21 -10.52 -9.00
N VAL A 319 1.97 -11.56 -9.35
CA VAL A 319 1.61 -12.45 -10.46
C VAL A 319 0.33 -13.23 -10.18
N PHE A 320 0.19 -13.80 -8.97
CA PHE A 320 -1.03 -14.52 -8.61
C PHE A 320 -2.26 -13.62 -8.63
N LEU A 321 -2.16 -12.42 -8.07
CA LEU A 321 -3.25 -11.45 -8.04
C LEU A 321 -3.62 -11.00 -9.46
N TYR A 322 -2.63 -10.63 -10.28
CA TYR A 322 -2.87 -10.20 -11.66
C TYR A 322 -3.61 -11.29 -12.44
N ARG A 323 -3.11 -12.53 -12.39
CA ARG A 323 -3.72 -13.65 -13.14
C ARG A 323 -5.12 -13.96 -12.63
N ALA A 324 -5.34 -13.99 -11.32
CA ALA A 324 -6.67 -14.24 -10.75
C ALA A 324 -7.68 -13.14 -11.10
N ALA A 325 -7.21 -11.88 -11.22
CA ALA A 325 -8.05 -10.75 -11.60
C ALA A 325 -8.41 -10.70 -13.10
N HIS A 326 -7.71 -11.45 -13.94
CA HIS A 326 -7.85 -11.45 -15.40
C HIS A 326 -8.13 -12.84 -15.98
N GLU A 327 -8.58 -13.78 -15.14
CA GLU A 327 -9.07 -15.10 -15.56
C GLU A 327 -10.45 -15.02 -16.23
#